data_AF-A0A9Q1CAY8-F1
#
_entry.id   AF-A0A9Q1CAY8-F1
#
_cell.length_a   1.000
_cell.length_b   1.000
_cell.length_c   1.000
_cell.angle_alpha   90.00
_cell.angle_beta   90.00
_cell.angle_gamma   90.00
#
_symmetry.space_group_name_H-M   'P 1'
#
loop_
_entity.id
_entity.type
_entity.pdbx_description
1 polymer ?
#
loop_
_entity_poly.entity_id
_entity_poly.type
_entity_poly.pdbx_seq_one_letter_code
_entity_poly.pdbx_strand_id
1 'polypeptide(L)'
;MDKERKRKRASDDANEQDGSASEKKQLHLETDDTKSGDTTPKEGKVFNDSVHGHIEMHPLLVSIIDTPEFQRLRFIRQLGMCYFVYPGAAHNRFEHSLGVSYLAGELARSLQGKQKHLKITQEDILCVEVAGLCHDLGHGPFSHLFDESFLPRVRPDYNEKHEKLSVDMFEHMLKKNNLREKFMDHGLTDIDITFIKEQIVGVGAKQVKAVRNDVPEEGSGELAISKDELLTIIKQSERPDFLHVRNDEGETGLVSISLIEEVWPYKGRDKEKSFLYEIVANKRNGIDVDKWDYFARDSLYLGISNPFDWRRYLKFARVLDATDGMQICTRDKEITNLYDMFHTRYTLHRRAYQHRVNKILEAMIVDALIAANDHLLFAGKDGKMTKMSEAIDDMEAYSKLTDHVMWMILTSTDKKLDKARQLIDRIMKRDLYICVGQTQLKKNVQSNETPSKLVSQLIDIKKEDSEREIYDLLNREAKEKIAPDDIVVHIASYSYGMGEKDPVEHVKFYPKSDPSVTVEIRKLIDRDSMALPRQFSERCLRVCMKQSNIQCVSWVKEAFIEWCDDKNLRAKPGEFSADMTLTNKPRRSDEMKWEAGRASRQLDYDSTPLSRNSQTDSYQ
;
A
#
# COMPACT_ATOMS: atom_id res chain seq x y z
N MET A 1 -43.54 39.05 47.74
CA MET A 1 -44.30 40.31 47.88
C MET A 1 -44.27 40.76 49.34
N ASP A 2 -44.70 41.98 49.64
CA ASP A 2 -44.21 42.76 50.80
C ASP A 2 -44.57 42.33 52.24
N LYS A 3 -43.57 42.54 53.11
CA LYS A 3 -43.57 43.15 54.45
C LYS A 3 -44.83 43.06 55.35
N GLU A 4 -44.61 42.44 56.51
CA GLU A 4 -44.16 43.23 57.69
C GLU A 4 -42.90 42.51 58.28
N ARG A 5 -42.38 42.67 59.52
CA ARG A 5 -42.87 43.29 60.75
C ARG A 5 -41.75 43.97 61.56
N LYS A 6 -42.17 44.89 62.44
CA LYS A 6 -41.46 45.52 63.58
C LYS A 6 -40.70 44.49 64.48
N ARG A 7 -39.70 44.83 65.33
CA ARG A 7 -39.44 46.10 66.06
C ARG A 7 -38.01 46.22 66.67
N LYS A 8 -37.45 47.44 66.65
CA LYS A 8 -36.35 48.09 67.43
C LYS A 8 -35.59 47.39 68.61
N ARG A 9 -34.25 47.65 68.65
CA ARG A 9 -33.31 47.88 69.81
C ARG A 9 -33.07 46.70 70.78
N ALA A 10 -31.86 46.40 71.28
CA ALA A 10 -30.46 46.86 71.05
C ALA A 10 -29.49 45.68 71.42
N SER A 11 -28.24 45.74 71.94
CA SER A 11 -27.25 46.77 72.39
C SER A 11 -25.82 46.14 72.52
N ASP A 12 -24.84 46.90 73.04
CA ASP A 12 -23.61 46.50 73.78
C ASP A 12 -22.40 45.82 73.08
N ASP A 13 -21.42 46.66 72.73
CA ASP A 13 -19.93 46.64 72.87
C ASP A 13 -19.04 45.36 73.00
N ALA A 14 -17.76 45.59 72.60
CA ALA A 14 -16.50 44.92 72.99
C ALA A 14 -16.13 43.54 72.36
N ASN A 15 -14.86 43.15 72.22
CA ASN A 15 -13.55 43.84 72.07
C ASN A 15 -12.45 42.78 71.72
N GLU A 16 -11.31 43.18 71.11
CA GLU A 16 -10.07 42.37 70.94
C GLU A 16 -10.18 41.04 70.15
N GLN A 17 -9.14 40.34 69.67
CA GLN A 17 -7.67 40.54 69.57
C GLN A 17 -7.23 39.96 68.19
N ASP A 18 -6.32 40.57 67.44
CA ASP A 18 -4.88 40.23 67.29
C ASP A 18 -4.53 38.77 66.85
N GLY A 19 -3.45 38.60 66.07
CA GLY A 19 -2.93 37.29 65.63
C GLY A 19 -2.36 37.25 64.21
N SER A 20 -1.08 37.57 64.04
CA SER A 20 -0.41 37.58 62.73
C SER A 20 0.39 36.32 62.38
N ALA A 21 0.50 36.05 61.07
CA ALA A 21 1.68 35.55 60.35
C ALA A 21 1.95 34.04 60.14
N SER A 22 2.58 33.79 58.98
CA SER A 22 3.48 32.69 58.58
C SER A 22 2.94 31.24 58.46
N GLU A 23 2.79 30.85 57.19
CA GLU A 23 3.28 29.60 56.57
C GLU A 23 3.45 28.32 57.40
N LYS A 24 2.78 27.25 56.95
CA LYS A 24 3.43 25.94 56.76
C LYS A 24 2.72 25.08 55.72
N LYS A 25 3.51 24.26 55.01
CA LYS A 25 3.01 23.16 54.19
C LYS A 25 2.26 22.18 55.07
N GLN A 26 1.11 21.68 54.61
CA GLN A 26 0.49 20.49 55.20
C GLN A 26 0.48 19.37 54.16
N LEU A 27 1.07 18.23 54.55
CA LEU A 27 0.92 16.95 53.87
C LEU A 27 -0.56 16.53 53.92
N HIS A 28 -1.06 15.87 52.89
CA HIS A 28 -2.14 14.90 53.04
C HIS A 28 -1.65 13.56 52.48
N LEU A 29 -1.92 12.51 53.25
CA LEU A 29 -1.59 11.12 52.99
C LEU A 29 -2.87 10.33 53.23
N GLU A 30 -3.14 9.36 52.36
CA GLU A 30 -4.29 8.43 52.44
C GLU A 30 -5.66 9.13 52.30
N THR A 31 -6.69 8.51 51.71
CA THR A 31 -7.01 7.08 51.63
C THR A 31 -6.94 6.46 50.23
N ASP A 32 -6.59 5.18 50.19
CA ASP A 32 -6.92 4.27 49.09
C ASP A 32 -8.45 4.07 49.04
N ASP A 33 -9.06 4.25 47.87
CA ASP A 33 -10.52 4.34 47.73
C ASP A 33 -10.97 3.66 46.42
N THR A 34 -11.12 2.34 46.50
CA THR A 34 -11.48 1.45 45.38
C THR A 34 -12.89 1.72 44.87
N LYS A 35 -13.00 2.56 43.84
CA LYS A 35 -14.22 2.76 43.04
C LYS A 35 -14.09 1.95 41.76
N SER A 36 -14.70 0.76 41.70
CA SER A 36 -16.12 0.54 41.39
C SER A 36 -16.43 0.98 39.96
N GLY A 37 -16.73 0.02 39.08
CA GLY A 37 -16.68 0.19 37.63
C GLY A 37 -17.47 1.39 37.09
N ASP A 38 -16.78 2.20 36.29
CA ASP A 38 -17.41 3.16 35.39
C ASP A 38 -18.13 2.39 34.28
N THR A 39 -19.44 2.19 34.48
CA THR A 39 -20.34 1.51 33.52
C THR A 39 -21.01 2.49 32.56
N THR A 40 -20.44 3.69 32.36
CA THR A 40 -20.83 4.50 31.21
C THR A 40 -20.35 3.82 29.92
N PRO A 41 -21.21 3.65 28.90
CA PRO A 41 -20.75 3.30 27.57
C PRO A 41 -19.85 4.44 27.08
N LYS A 42 -18.55 4.17 26.89
CA LYS A 42 -17.63 5.20 26.39
C LYS A 42 -18.14 5.70 25.05
N GLU A 43 -18.34 7.01 24.93
CA GLU A 43 -18.94 7.60 23.73
C GLU A 43 -18.03 7.43 22.50
N GLY A 44 -18.65 7.41 21.32
CA GLY A 44 -17.91 7.41 20.05
C GLY A 44 -17.05 8.67 19.89
N LYS A 45 -15.94 8.56 19.16
CA LYS A 45 -14.95 9.64 19.04
C LYS A 45 -14.93 10.17 17.61
N VAL A 46 -15.19 11.47 17.45
CA VAL A 46 -15.07 12.14 16.15
C VAL A 46 -13.63 12.59 15.92
N PHE A 47 -13.08 12.20 14.77
CA PHE A 47 -11.79 12.66 14.25
C PHE A 47 -12.04 13.59 13.06
N ASN A 48 -11.24 14.66 12.93
CA ASN A 48 -11.27 15.52 11.75
C ASN A 48 -10.10 15.15 10.82
N ASP A 49 -10.41 14.47 9.71
CA ASP A 49 -9.44 14.02 8.71
C ASP A 49 -9.41 14.94 7.48
N SER A 50 -8.21 15.16 6.95
CA SER A 50 -7.93 16.00 5.78
C SER A 50 -8.55 15.54 4.45
N VAL A 51 -8.97 14.28 4.34
CA VAL A 51 -9.51 13.68 3.10
C VAL A 51 -11.03 13.45 3.20
N HIS A 52 -11.47 12.95 4.35
CA HIS A 52 -12.87 12.55 4.55
C HIS A 52 -13.70 13.57 5.33
N GLY A 53 -13.07 14.48 6.07
CA GLY A 53 -13.73 15.41 6.99
C GLY A 53 -13.97 14.78 8.36
N HIS A 54 -15.14 14.98 8.94
CA HIS A 54 -15.49 14.40 10.25
C HIS A 54 -15.78 12.90 10.11
N ILE A 55 -14.90 12.07 10.66
CA ILE A 55 -15.04 10.62 10.79
C ILE A 55 -15.50 10.31 12.22
N GLU A 56 -16.63 9.63 12.38
CA GLU A 56 -17.06 9.10 13.67
C GLU A 56 -16.53 7.66 13.84
N MET A 57 -15.86 7.39 14.98
CA MET A 57 -15.34 6.06 15.31
C MET A 57 -16.09 5.43 16.49
N HIS A 58 -16.56 4.21 16.28
CA HIS A 58 -17.21 3.36 17.28
C HIS A 58 -16.30 3.11 18.51
N PRO A 59 -16.83 3.00 19.75
CA PRO A 59 -16.00 2.91 20.97
C PRO A 59 -14.99 1.76 20.98
N LEU A 60 -15.32 0.62 20.35
CA LEU A 60 -14.37 -0.48 20.19
C LEU A 60 -13.16 -0.07 19.33
N LEU A 61 -13.38 0.62 18.21
CA LEU A 61 -12.32 1.14 17.34
C LEU A 61 -11.44 2.14 18.11
N VAL A 62 -12.04 3.02 18.90
CA VAL A 62 -11.31 3.95 19.79
C VAL A 62 -10.43 3.19 20.78
N SER A 63 -10.91 2.08 21.34
CA SER A 63 -10.15 1.25 22.27
C SER A 63 -8.99 0.47 21.63
N ILE A 64 -8.98 0.32 20.30
CA ILE A 64 -7.89 -0.20 19.49
C ILE A 64 -6.93 0.93 19.11
N ILE A 65 -7.46 2.08 18.69
CA ILE A 65 -6.71 3.28 18.29
C ILE A 65 -5.82 3.77 19.43
N ASP A 66 -6.37 3.88 20.64
CA ASP A 66 -5.66 4.41 21.82
C ASP A 66 -4.74 3.34 22.50
N THR A 67 -4.14 2.42 21.71
CA THR A 67 -3.10 1.45 22.13
C THR A 67 -1.69 1.85 21.65
N PRO A 68 -0.61 1.46 22.34
CA PRO A 68 0.77 1.70 21.85
C PRO A 68 1.03 1.11 20.46
N GLU A 69 0.48 -0.09 20.20
CA GLU A 69 0.67 -0.83 18.95
C GLU A 69 0.04 -0.12 17.74
N PHE A 70 -1.10 0.57 17.92
CA PHE A 70 -1.71 1.38 16.86
C PHE A 70 -1.10 2.79 16.79
N GLN A 71 -0.84 3.46 17.93
CA GLN A 71 -0.21 4.79 17.94
C GLN A 71 1.20 4.79 17.32
N ARG A 72 1.90 3.64 17.31
CA ARG A 72 3.11 3.37 16.52
C ARG A 72 3.03 3.86 15.07
N LEU A 73 1.87 3.71 14.41
CA LEU A 73 1.68 4.06 13.01
C LEU A 73 1.79 5.56 12.72
N ARG A 74 1.82 6.42 13.75
CA ARG A 74 2.13 7.87 13.62
C ARG A 74 3.59 8.15 13.29
N PHE A 75 4.46 7.16 13.48
CA PHE A 75 5.91 7.28 13.32
C PHE A 75 6.43 6.47 12.12
N ILE A 76 5.54 6.11 11.19
CA ILE A 76 5.86 5.37 9.97
C ILE A 76 5.19 6.09 8.80
N ARG A 77 5.99 6.74 7.95
CA ARG A 77 5.48 7.48 6.79
C ARG A 77 4.83 6.53 5.78
N GLN A 78 3.66 6.91 5.28
CA GLN A 78 2.91 6.16 4.26
C GLN A 78 3.81 5.84 3.05
N LEU A 79 4.54 6.86 2.59
CA LEU A 79 5.38 6.82 1.39
C LEU A 79 6.89 6.81 1.68
N GLY A 80 7.29 6.53 2.93
CA GLY A 80 8.69 6.39 3.34
C GLY A 80 9.58 7.54 2.87
N MET A 81 10.57 7.23 2.02
CA MET A 81 11.55 8.19 1.51
C MET A 81 10.99 9.19 0.48
N CYS A 82 9.74 9.04 0.01
CA CYS A 82 9.12 9.99 -0.92
C CYS A 82 9.03 11.41 -0.33
N TYR A 83 8.97 11.55 1.00
CA TYR A 83 9.02 12.84 1.71
C TYR A 83 10.23 13.69 1.30
N PHE A 84 11.39 13.05 1.07
CA PHE A 84 12.61 13.74 0.61
C PHE A 84 12.59 14.09 -0.90
N VAL A 85 11.50 13.83 -1.60
CA VAL A 85 11.25 14.26 -3.00
C VAL A 85 10.05 15.21 -3.07
N TYR A 86 8.99 14.88 -2.34
CA TYR A 86 7.74 15.62 -2.21
C TYR A 86 7.58 16.03 -0.74
N PRO A 87 7.97 17.26 -0.35
CA PRO A 87 7.89 17.70 1.06
C PRO A 87 6.47 17.71 1.63
N GLY A 88 5.44 17.69 0.77
CA GLY A 88 4.04 17.52 1.18
C GLY A 88 3.69 16.10 1.65
N ALA A 89 4.44 15.07 1.25
CA ALA A 89 4.21 13.67 1.62
C ALA A 89 4.70 13.34 3.04
N ALA A 90 4.20 14.11 4.01
CA ALA A 90 4.55 14.03 5.43
C ALA A 90 3.61 13.10 6.24
N HIS A 91 2.59 12.52 5.59
CA HIS A 91 1.59 11.67 6.22
C HIS A 91 2.10 10.26 6.52
N ASN A 92 1.42 9.65 7.48
CA ASN A 92 1.80 8.42 8.15
C ASN A 92 0.68 7.38 8.04
N ARG A 93 1.04 6.12 8.31
CA ARG A 93 0.12 4.98 8.24
C ARG A 93 -1.11 5.17 9.15
N PHE A 94 -0.97 5.86 10.28
CA PHE A 94 -2.05 6.11 11.26
C PHE A 94 -3.30 6.75 10.63
N GLU A 95 -3.17 7.92 10.00
CA GLU A 95 -4.29 8.66 9.42
C GLU A 95 -4.87 7.98 8.18
N HIS A 96 -4.06 7.19 7.47
CA HIS A 96 -4.52 6.30 6.40
C HIS A 96 -5.39 5.15 6.96
N SER A 97 -4.93 4.43 7.99
CA SER A 97 -5.70 3.36 8.64
C SER A 97 -7.04 3.84 9.20
N LEU A 98 -7.13 5.07 9.73
CA LEU A 98 -8.41 5.69 10.11
C LEU A 98 -9.35 5.89 8.90
N GLY A 99 -8.82 6.37 7.78
CA GLY A 99 -9.58 6.56 6.54
C GLY A 99 -10.06 5.25 5.93
N VAL A 100 -9.22 4.21 5.92
CA VAL A 100 -9.59 2.87 5.43
C VAL A 100 -10.68 2.25 6.31
N SER A 101 -10.55 2.33 7.64
CA SER A 101 -11.60 1.89 8.59
C SER A 101 -12.95 2.56 8.30
N TYR A 102 -12.95 3.89 8.13
CA TYR A 102 -14.15 4.67 7.79
C TYR A 102 -14.79 4.22 6.46
N LEU A 103 -13.99 4.11 5.39
CA LEU A 103 -14.48 3.71 4.07
C LEU A 103 -15.00 2.26 4.04
N ALA A 104 -14.38 1.37 4.81
CA ALA A 104 -14.83 -0.02 4.98
C ALA A 104 -16.25 -0.07 5.58
N GLY A 105 -16.47 0.70 6.65
CA GLY A 105 -17.79 0.87 7.26
C GLY A 105 -18.82 1.48 6.32
N GLU A 106 -18.46 2.53 5.56
CA GLU A 106 -19.35 3.17 4.60
C GLU A 106 -19.77 2.23 3.45
N LEU A 107 -18.86 1.37 2.97
CA LEU A 107 -19.20 0.35 1.98
C LEU A 107 -20.16 -0.70 2.57
N ALA A 108 -19.85 -1.23 3.76
CA ALA A 108 -20.70 -2.22 4.42
C ALA A 108 -22.11 -1.69 4.73
N ARG A 109 -22.22 -0.47 5.29
CA ARG A 109 -23.49 0.25 5.51
C ARG A 109 -24.25 0.51 4.21
N SER A 110 -23.56 0.94 3.16
CA SER A 110 -24.15 1.20 1.84
C SER A 110 -24.76 -0.07 1.21
N LEU A 111 -24.10 -1.23 1.36
CA LEU A 111 -24.64 -2.51 0.89
C LEU A 111 -25.82 -2.97 1.77
N GLN A 112 -25.69 -2.90 3.10
CA GLN A 112 -26.76 -3.27 4.04
C GLN A 112 -28.06 -2.49 3.79
N GLY A 113 -27.96 -1.16 3.65
CA GLY A 113 -29.11 -0.28 3.44
C GLY A 113 -29.86 -0.55 2.13
N LYS A 114 -29.13 -0.89 1.04
CA LYS A 114 -29.71 -1.23 -0.27
C LYS A 114 -30.27 -2.65 -0.34
N GLN A 115 -29.69 -3.60 0.39
CA GLN A 115 -29.89 -5.03 0.18
C GLN A 115 -30.02 -5.78 1.51
N LYS A 116 -31.08 -5.47 2.26
CA LYS A 116 -31.40 -6.09 3.55
C LYS A 116 -31.44 -7.63 3.53
N HIS A 117 -31.67 -8.26 2.37
CA HIS A 117 -31.63 -9.72 2.19
C HIS A 117 -30.23 -10.33 2.42
N LEU A 118 -29.15 -9.55 2.34
CA LEU A 118 -27.78 -10.01 2.57
C LEU A 118 -27.47 -10.31 4.04
N LYS A 119 -28.35 -9.90 4.98
CA LYS A 119 -28.19 -10.11 6.43
C LYS A 119 -26.83 -9.66 6.98
N ILE A 120 -26.30 -8.56 6.44
CA ILE A 120 -25.14 -7.84 6.99
C ILE A 120 -25.56 -7.29 8.35
N THR A 121 -24.94 -7.75 9.42
CA THR A 121 -25.25 -7.36 10.80
C THR A 121 -24.39 -6.17 11.25
N GLN A 122 -24.59 -5.66 12.47
CA GLN A 122 -23.76 -4.58 12.98
C GLN A 122 -22.36 -5.09 13.36
N GLU A 123 -22.28 -6.34 13.79
CA GLU A 123 -21.05 -7.09 14.08
C GLU A 123 -20.24 -7.31 12.80
N ASP A 124 -20.88 -7.63 11.66
CA ASP A 124 -20.20 -7.70 10.37
C ASP A 124 -19.57 -6.34 9.98
N ILE A 125 -20.31 -5.23 10.15
CA ILE A 125 -19.82 -3.88 9.85
C ILE A 125 -18.62 -3.55 10.76
N LEU A 126 -18.74 -3.81 12.06
CA LEU A 126 -17.69 -3.53 13.02
C LEU A 126 -16.43 -4.39 12.76
N CYS A 127 -16.58 -5.65 12.36
CA CYS A 127 -15.47 -6.49 11.90
C CYS A 127 -14.77 -5.95 10.65
N VAL A 128 -15.54 -5.45 9.68
CA VAL A 128 -15.03 -4.82 8.46
C VAL A 128 -14.30 -3.51 8.78
N GLU A 129 -14.81 -2.70 9.71
CA GLU A 129 -14.16 -1.48 10.20
C GLU A 129 -12.87 -1.79 10.99
N VAL A 130 -12.87 -2.81 11.86
CA VAL A 130 -11.67 -3.26 12.58
C VAL A 130 -10.62 -3.84 11.63
N ALA A 131 -11.01 -4.61 10.62
CA ALA A 131 -10.09 -5.10 9.60
C ALA A 131 -9.48 -3.95 8.80
N GLY A 132 -10.30 -2.98 8.36
CA GLY A 132 -9.83 -1.76 7.70
C GLY A 132 -8.91 -0.90 8.57
N LEU A 133 -9.13 -0.87 9.88
CA LEU A 133 -8.26 -0.20 10.85
C LEU A 133 -6.92 -0.94 11.03
N CYS A 134 -6.96 -2.27 11.17
CA CYS A 134 -5.80 -3.07 11.58
C CYS A 134 -4.93 -3.58 10.42
N HIS A 135 -5.35 -3.44 9.16
CA HIS A 135 -4.66 -4.03 8.00
C HIS A 135 -3.17 -3.65 7.87
N ASP A 136 -2.79 -2.50 8.41
CA ASP A 136 -1.50 -1.83 8.19
C ASP A 136 -0.54 -1.87 9.40
N LEU A 137 -0.97 -2.49 10.51
CA LEU A 137 -0.21 -2.59 11.77
C LEU A 137 1.22 -3.16 11.60
N GLY A 138 1.40 -4.03 10.60
CA GLY A 138 2.61 -4.79 10.32
C GLY A 138 3.68 -4.06 9.53
N HIS A 139 3.43 -2.86 9.00
CA HIS A 139 4.48 -2.12 8.27
C HIS A 139 5.67 -1.76 9.16
N GLY A 140 6.87 -1.81 8.59
CA GLY A 140 8.12 -1.43 9.24
C GLY A 140 8.53 0.02 8.96
N PRO A 141 9.71 0.45 9.44
CA PRO A 141 10.31 1.74 9.09
C PRO A 141 10.31 1.97 7.56
N PHE A 142 9.81 3.13 7.14
CA PHE A 142 9.64 3.52 5.73
C PHE A 142 8.69 2.63 4.91
N SER A 143 7.70 2.00 5.57
CA SER A 143 6.65 1.16 4.95
C SER A 143 7.23 0.02 4.11
N HIS A 144 6.86 -0.11 2.83
CA HIS A 144 7.27 -1.17 1.89
C HIS A 144 8.78 -1.38 1.78
N LEU A 145 9.59 -0.36 2.08
CA LEU A 145 11.04 -0.47 2.09
C LEU A 145 11.53 -1.58 3.04
N PHE A 146 10.82 -1.79 4.15
CA PHE A 146 11.22 -2.76 5.17
C PHE A 146 11.09 -4.20 4.66
N ASP A 147 9.92 -4.59 4.16
CA ASP A 147 9.60 -5.96 3.74
C ASP A 147 9.85 -6.26 2.25
N GLU A 148 10.04 -5.25 1.40
CA GLU A 148 10.42 -5.42 -0.01
C GLU A 148 11.91 -5.17 -0.30
N SER A 149 12.69 -4.55 0.60
CA SER A 149 14.09 -4.19 0.30
C SER A 149 15.09 -4.34 1.45
N PHE A 150 14.71 -4.13 2.71
CA PHE A 150 15.60 -4.37 3.85
C PHE A 150 15.63 -5.85 4.25
N LEU A 151 14.50 -6.41 4.69
CA LEU A 151 14.41 -7.79 5.18
C LEU A 151 14.97 -8.82 4.19
N PRO A 152 14.67 -8.80 2.87
CA PRO A 152 15.21 -9.78 1.93
C PRO A 152 16.75 -9.79 1.81
N ARG A 153 17.44 -8.72 2.24
CA ARG A 153 18.91 -8.62 2.24
C ARG A 153 19.57 -9.07 3.55
N VAL A 154 18.84 -9.08 4.66
CA VAL A 154 19.36 -9.43 6.01
C VAL A 154 18.78 -10.73 6.57
N ARG A 155 17.64 -11.18 6.02
CA ARG A 155 16.93 -12.43 6.30
C ARG A 155 16.28 -12.97 5.01
N PRO A 156 17.06 -13.53 4.09
CA PRO A 156 16.52 -14.16 2.87
C PRO A 156 15.71 -15.44 3.15
N ASP A 157 15.74 -15.94 4.39
CA ASP A 157 14.85 -16.97 4.94
C ASP A 157 13.40 -16.49 5.12
N TYR A 158 13.20 -15.19 5.37
CA TYR A 158 11.91 -14.62 5.75
C TYR A 158 11.14 -14.14 4.52
N ASN A 159 10.04 -14.84 4.21
CA ASN A 159 9.24 -14.62 2.98
C ASN A 159 7.87 -13.96 3.24
N GLU A 160 7.47 -13.79 4.50
CA GLU A 160 6.20 -13.17 4.90
C GLU A 160 6.18 -11.66 4.61
N LYS A 161 4.97 -11.08 4.59
CA LYS A 161 4.73 -9.66 4.24
C LYS A 161 4.06 -8.88 5.36
N HIS A 162 3.98 -7.56 5.18
CA HIS A 162 3.36 -6.66 6.15
C HIS A 162 1.94 -7.09 6.54
N GLU A 163 1.12 -7.69 5.65
CA GLU A 163 -0.21 -8.18 6.04
C GLU A 163 -0.17 -9.30 7.10
N LYS A 164 0.84 -10.19 7.04
CA LYS A 164 1.06 -11.22 8.07
C LYS A 164 1.52 -10.60 9.39
N LEU A 165 2.45 -9.64 9.32
CA LEU A 165 2.90 -8.87 10.48
C LEU A 165 1.77 -8.03 11.09
N SER A 166 0.78 -7.60 10.31
CA SER A 166 -0.42 -6.92 10.80
C SER A 166 -1.29 -7.85 11.65
N VAL A 167 -1.46 -9.11 11.21
CA VAL A 167 -2.16 -10.14 12.00
C VAL A 167 -1.41 -10.48 13.28
N ASP A 168 -0.08 -10.57 13.25
CA ASP A 168 0.74 -10.87 14.42
C ASP A 168 0.76 -9.71 15.43
N MET A 169 0.88 -8.47 14.95
CA MET A 169 0.77 -7.26 15.77
C MET A 169 -0.65 -7.08 16.35
N PHE A 170 -1.69 -7.43 15.59
CA PHE A 170 -3.07 -7.41 16.07
C PHE A 170 -3.28 -8.41 17.22
N GLU A 171 -2.81 -9.66 17.12
CA GLU A 171 -2.89 -10.61 18.25
C GLU A 171 -2.02 -10.20 19.45
N HIS A 172 -0.85 -9.61 19.22
CA HIS A 172 -0.05 -9.03 20.31
C HIS A 172 -0.84 -7.93 21.04
N MET A 173 -1.44 -7.00 20.30
CA MET A 173 -2.25 -5.91 20.83
C MET A 173 -3.50 -6.43 21.57
N LEU A 174 -4.22 -7.40 20.99
CA LEU A 174 -5.41 -8.03 21.59
C LEU A 174 -5.09 -8.64 22.96
N LYS A 175 -3.97 -9.36 23.05
CA LYS A 175 -3.51 -10.05 24.26
C LYS A 175 -2.95 -9.08 25.31
N LYS A 176 -2.19 -8.07 24.90
CA LYS A 176 -1.45 -7.14 25.79
C LYS A 176 -2.33 -6.07 26.42
N ASN A 177 -3.38 -5.64 25.71
CA ASN A 177 -4.26 -4.55 26.13
C ASN A 177 -5.67 -5.06 26.57
N ASN A 178 -5.80 -6.37 26.88
CA ASN A 178 -7.05 -7.07 27.22
C ASN A 178 -8.23 -6.74 26.28
N LEU A 179 -7.99 -6.58 24.97
CA LEU A 179 -9.05 -6.16 24.05
C LEU A 179 -10.08 -7.26 23.79
N ARG A 180 -9.72 -8.54 23.98
CA ARG A 180 -10.63 -9.67 23.76
C ARG A 180 -11.90 -9.59 24.62
N GLU A 181 -11.80 -9.08 25.84
CA GLU A 181 -12.95 -8.78 26.71
C GLU A 181 -13.83 -7.69 26.09
N LYS A 182 -13.23 -6.57 25.66
CA LYS A 182 -13.94 -5.47 24.97
C LYS A 182 -14.61 -5.89 23.67
N PHE A 183 -14.07 -6.87 22.95
CA PHE A 183 -14.71 -7.44 21.77
C PHE A 183 -16.01 -8.15 22.17
N MET A 184 -15.97 -8.98 23.22
CA MET A 184 -17.15 -9.66 23.76
C MET A 184 -18.20 -8.68 24.32
N ASP A 185 -17.78 -7.58 24.97
CA ASP A 185 -18.67 -6.50 25.43
C ASP A 185 -19.49 -5.87 24.28
N HIS A 186 -18.97 -5.91 23.05
CA HIS A 186 -19.64 -5.42 21.84
C HIS A 186 -20.17 -6.56 20.95
N GLY A 187 -20.36 -7.77 21.51
CA GLY A 187 -20.97 -8.91 20.83
C GLY A 187 -20.07 -9.71 19.87
N LEU A 188 -18.78 -9.39 19.80
CA LEU A 188 -17.81 -10.08 18.92
C LEU A 188 -17.15 -11.27 19.61
N THR A 189 -16.86 -12.31 18.82
CA THR A 189 -16.35 -13.61 19.28
C THR A 189 -15.04 -14.00 18.59
N ASP A 190 -14.48 -15.17 18.90
CA ASP A 190 -13.27 -15.67 18.23
C ASP A 190 -13.45 -15.95 16.72
N ILE A 191 -14.69 -16.19 16.24
CA ILE A 191 -14.95 -16.31 14.80
C ILE A 191 -14.85 -14.95 14.10
N ASP A 192 -15.17 -13.88 14.81
CA ASP A 192 -15.06 -12.49 14.35
C ASP A 192 -13.62 -12.02 14.33
N ILE A 193 -12.83 -12.36 15.37
CA ILE A 193 -11.38 -12.16 15.37
C ILE A 193 -10.72 -12.96 14.23
N THR A 194 -11.24 -14.14 13.90
CA THR A 194 -10.78 -14.93 12.74
C THR A 194 -11.12 -14.23 11.43
N PHE A 195 -12.37 -13.79 11.25
CA PHE A 195 -12.84 -13.03 10.08
C PHE A 195 -12.04 -11.73 9.84
N ILE A 196 -11.66 -11.02 10.91
CA ILE A 196 -10.84 -9.81 10.83
C ILE A 196 -9.45 -10.11 10.24
N LYS A 197 -8.78 -11.17 10.70
CA LYS A 197 -7.45 -11.56 10.17
C LYS A 197 -7.52 -11.99 8.72
N GLU A 198 -8.52 -12.80 8.38
CA GLU A 198 -8.75 -13.30 7.03
C GLU A 198 -9.02 -12.18 6.01
N GLN A 199 -9.63 -11.07 6.42
CA GLN A 199 -9.77 -9.87 5.58
C GLN A 199 -8.46 -9.12 5.34
N ILE A 200 -7.46 -9.27 6.22
CA ILE A 200 -6.16 -8.57 6.13
C ILE A 200 -5.18 -9.40 5.29
N VAL A 201 -4.85 -10.61 5.76
CA VAL A 201 -3.83 -11.47 5.13
C VAL A 201 -4.41 -12.34 4.00
N GLY A 202 -5.74 -12.53 3.96
CA GLY A 202 -6.39 -13.51 3.11
C GLY A 202 -6.35 -14.91 3.73
N VAL A 203 -6.43 -15.92 2.87
CA VAL A 203 -6.22 -17.34 3.20
C VAL A 203 -5.28 -17.96 2.17
N GLY A 204 -4.71 -19.12 2.52
CA GLY A 204 -3.74 -19.83 1.67
C GLY A 204 -4.33 -20.36 0.35
N ALA A 205 -3.51 -21.10 -0.40
CA ALA A 205 -3.88 -21.67 -1.69
C ALA A 205 -5.23 -22.41 -1.62
N LYS A 206 -6.14 -22.09 -2.57
CA LYS A 206 -7.50 -22.65 -2.61
C LYS A 206 -7.46 -24.19 -2.52
N GLN A 207 -8.18 -24.75 -1.56
CA GLN A 207 -8.35 -26.21 -1.47
C GLN A 207 -9.51 -26.67 -2.34
N VAL A 208 -9.42 -27.91 -2.82
CA VAL A 208 -10.42 -28.57 -3.64
C VAL A 208 -10.74 -29.96 -3.07
N LYS A 209 -12.00 -30.38 -3.18
CA LYS A 209 -12.51 -31.65 -2.66
C LYS A 209 -13.18 -32.45 -3.77
N ALA A 210 -12.91 -33.75 -3.80
CA ALA A 210 -13.60 -34.71 -4.66
C ALA A 210 -14.93 -35.16 -4.03
N VAL A 211 -16.02 -35.17 -4.82
CA VAL A 211 -17.38 -35.56 -4.38
C VAL A 211 -17.87 -36.74 -5.22
N ARG A 212 -17.81 -37.96 -4.68
CA ARG A 212 -18.24 -39.18 -5.39
C ARG A 212 -19.77 -39.25 -5.48
N ASN A 213 -20.29 -39.17 -6.70
CA ASN A 213 -21.68 -39.56 -6.97
C ASN A 213 -21.78 -41.06 -7.25
N ASP A 214 -22.64 -41.70 -6.45
CA ASP A 214 -23.19 -43.06 -6.55
C ASP A 214 -22.30 -44.31 -6.31
N VAL A 215 -23.00 -45.32 -5.77
CA VAL A 215 -22.65 -46.73 -5.44
C VAL A 215 -21.54 -46.92 -4.38
N PRO A 216 -21.82 -47.61 -3.25
CA PRO A 216 -20.90 -47.76 -2.13
C PRO A 216 -20.03 -49.02 -2.18
N GLU A 217 -18.76 -48.87 -1.81
CA GLU A 217 -17.93 -49.88 -1.14
C GLU A 217 -17.15 -49.15 -0.02
N GLU A 218 -16.77 -49.87 1.05
CA GLU A 218 -16.26 -49.27 2.30
C GLU A 218 -14.83 -48.72 2.13
N GLY A 219 -14.54 -47.56 2.76
CA GLY A 219 -13.23 -46.87 2.63
C GLY A 219 -13.32 -45.37 2.29
N SER A 220 -14.29 -44.64 2.83
CA SER A 220 -14.54 -43.23 2.45
C SER A 220 -13.71 -42.23 3.27
N GLY A 221 -12.62 -41.72 2.70
CA GLY A 221 -11.83 -40.60 3.24
C GLY A 221 -12.08 -39.28 2.51
N GLU A 222 -11.96 -38.15 3.22
CA GLU A 222 -11.85 -36.84 2.58
C GLU A 222 -10.42 -36.64 2.06
N LEU A 223 -10.27 -36.28 0.78
CA LEU A 223 -8.98 -36.07 0.15
C LEU A 223 -8.83 -34.61 -0.24
N ALA A 224 -8.13 -33.85 0.61
CA ALA A 224 -7.89 -32.42 0.45
C ALA A 224 -6.64 -32.18 -0.40
N ILE A 225 -6.82 -31.58 -1.58
CA ILE A 225 -5.73 -31.25 -2.52
C ILE A 225 -5.72 -29.73 -2.72
N SER A 226 -4.56 -29.13 -3.01
CA SER A 226 -4.50 -27.71 -3.39
C SER A 226 -4.86 -27.51 -4.86
N LYS A 227 -5.43 -26.35 -5.22
CA LYS A 227 -5.87 -26.06 -6.60
C LYS A 227 -4.71 -26.03 -7.60
N ASP A 228 -3.54 -25.53 -7.21
CA ASP A 228 -2.38 -25.42 -8.13
C ASP A 228 -1.69 -26.77 -8.37
N GLU A 229 -1.71 -27.63 -7.36
CA GLU A 229 -1.36 -29.05 -7.45
C GLU A 229 -2.36 -29.81 -8.34
N LEU A 230 -3.66 -29.61 -8.15
CA LEU A 230 -4.69 -30.14 -9.04
C LEU A 230 -4.47 -29.71 -10.49
N LEU A 231 -4.24 -28.40 -10.72
CA LEU A 231 -3.92 -27.84 -12.04
C LEU A 231 -2.59 -28.36 -12.61
N THR A 232 -1.69 -28.88 -11.78
CA THR A 232 -0.44 -29.51 -12.20
C THR A 232 -0.67 -30.96 -12.63
N ILE A 233 -1.45 -31.74 -11.86
CA ILE A 233 -1.82 -33.12 -12.22
C ILE A 233 -2.70 -33.12 -13.48
N ILE A 234 -3.66 -32.19 -13.60
CA ILE A 234 -4.50 -32.00 -14.81
C ILE A 234 -3.63 -31.79 -16.07
N LYS A 235 -2.55 -31.01 -15.98
CA LYS A 235 -1.63 -30.76 -17.11
C LYS A 235 -0.73 -31.96 -17.45
N GLN A 236 -0.66 -32.96 -16.58
CA GLN A 236 0.17 -34.16 -16.73
C GLN A 236 -0.64 -35.41 -17.08
N SER A 237 -1.98 -35.37 -16.99
CA SER A 237 -2.86 -36.49 -17.32
C SER A 237 -3.10 -36.62 -18.82
N GLU A 238 -2.92 -37.82 -19.36
CA GLU A 238 -3.34 -38.17 -20.74
C GLU A 238 -4.88 -38.27 -20.89
N ARG A 239 -5.64 -38.16 -19.79
CA ARG A 239 -7.12 -38.10 -19.79
C ARG A 239 -7.61 -36.87 -19.02
N PRO A 240 -8.14 -35.83 -19.69
CA PRO A 240 -8.52 -34.57 -19.06
C PRO A 240 -9.81 -34.64 -18.21
N ASP A 241 -10.45 -35.81 -18.12
CA ASP A 241 -11.71 -36.03 -17.38
C ASP A 241 -11.50 -36.72 -16.01
N PHE A 242 -10.33 -37.32 -15.77
CA PHE A 242 -10.03 -38.10 -14.56
C PHE A 242 -8.60 -37.90 -14.05
N LEU A 243 -8.45 -37.97 -12.73
CA LEU A 243 -7.19 -37.85 -11.99
C LEU A 243 -6.93 -39.12 -11.19
N HIS A 244 -5.69 -39.59 -11.20
CA HIS A 244 -5.21 -40.50 -10.16
C HIS A 244 -4.86 -39.71 -8.90
N VAL A 245 -5.35 -40.18 -7.75
CA VAL A 245 -5.17 -39.52 -6.45
C VAL A 245 -4.68 -40.55 -5.43
N ARG A 246 -3.87 -40.11 -4.45
CA ARG A 246 -3.34 -40.96 -3.38
C ARG A 246 -3.70 -40.37 -2.01
N ASN A 247 -4.21 -41.18 -1.09
CA ASN A 247 -4.52 -40.73 0.28
C ASN A 247 -3.28 -40.80 1.20
N ASP A 248 -3.40 -40.26 2.42
CA ASP A 248 -2.31 -40.22 3.41
C ASP A 248 -1.85 -41.61 3.87
N GLU A 249 -2.73 -42.62 3.79
CA GLU A 249 -2.43 -44.02 4.08
C GLU A 249 -1.72 -44.74 2.90
N GLY A 250 -1.61 -44.06 1.75
CA GLY A 250 -0.83 -44.49 0.59
C GLY A 250 -1.61 -45.29 -0.46
N GLU A 251 -2.92 -45.40 -0.35
CA GLU A 251 -3.83 -46.04 -1.31
C GLU A 251 -4.10 -45.13 -2.51
N THR A 252 -4.40 -45.70 -3.68
CA THR A 252 -4.58 -44.95 -4.94
C THR A 252 -5.95 -45.17 -5.58
N GLY A 253 -6.67 -44.09 -5.90
CA GLY A 253 -7.98 -44.12 -6.57
C GLY A 253 -8.06 -43.24 -7.82
N LEU A 254 -9.19 -43.29 -8.53
CA LEU A 254 -9.56 -42.32 -9.59
C LEU A 254 -10.63 -41.34 -9.09
N VAL A 255 -10.49 -40.07 -9.44
CA VAL A 255 -11.47 -39.00 -9.25
C VAL A 255 -11.80 -38.38 -10.60
N SER A 256 -13.08 -38.12 -10.90
CA SER A 256 -13.43 -37.34 -12.10
C SER A 256 -13.27 -35.84 -11.84
N ILE A 257 -12.72 -35.12 -12.81
CA ILE A 257 -12.51 -33.66 -12.73
C ILE A 257 -13.85 -32.90 -12.69
N SER A 258 -14.93 -33.47 -13.23
CA SER A 258 -16.28 -32.90 -13.11
C SER A 258 -16.90 -33.03 -11.72
N LEU A 259 -16.25 -33.75 -10.79
CA LEU A 259 -16.71 -34.01 -9.42
C LEU A 259 -15.86 -33.27 -8.38
N ILE A 260 -15.20 -32.18 -8.78
CA ILE A 260 -14.27 -31.43 -7.92
C ILE A 260 -14.84 -30.05 -7.60
N GLU A 261 -15.12 -29.84 -6.32
CA GLU A 261 -15.63 -28.58 -5.79
C GLU A 261 -14.50 -27.76 -5.16
N GLU A 262 -14.47 -26.44 -5.40
CA GLU A 262 -13.63 -25.54 -4.60
C GLU A 262 -14.21 -25.45 -3.18
N VAL A 263 -13.42 -25.90 -2.20
CA VAL A 263 -13.78 -25.78 -0.78
C VAL A 263 -13.76 -24.29 -0.42
N TRP A 264 -14.79 -23.82 0.29
CA TRP A 264 -14.81 -22.46 0.82
C TRP A 264 -13.65 -22.30 1.83
N PRO A 265 -12.62 -21.47 1.54
CA PRO A 265 -11.34 -21.55 2.25
C PRO A 265 -11.30 -20.69 3.52
N TYR A 266 -12.36 -19.93 3.78
CA TYR A 266 -12.49 -19.02 4.93
C TYR A 266 -13.32 -19.66 6.04
N LYS A 267 -13.00 -19.31 7.29
CA LYS A 267 -13.67 -19.81 8.50
C LYS A 267 -14.42 -18.73 9.25
N GLY A 268 -14.04 -17.46 9.10
CA GLY A 268 -14.64 -16.34 9.82
C GLY A 268 -16.08 -16.00 9.41
N ARG A 269 -16.44 -16.29 8.14
CA ARG A 269 -17.78 -16.13 7.56
C ARG A 269 -18.01 -17.14 6.43
N ASP A 270 -19.28 -17.54 6.26
CA ASP A 270 -19.71 -18.46 5.21
C ASP A 270 -19.75 -17.83 3.81
N LYS A 271 -19.89 -18.69 2.78
CA LYS A 271 -19.85 -18.32 1.35
C LYS A 271 -20.93 -17.30 0.95
N GLU A 272 -22.07 -17.25 1.65
CA GLU A 272 -23.14 -16.26 1.47
C GLU A 272 -22.66 -14.83 1.76
N LYS A 273 -21.67 -14.67 2.64
CA LYS A 273 -21.03 -13.40 3.02
C LYS A 273 -19.67 -13.17 2.35
N SER A 274 -19.33 -13.95 1.33
CA SER A 274 -18.06 -13.88 0.59
C SER A 274 -17.70 -12.46 0.11
N PHE A 275 -18.69 -11.66 -0.29
CA PHE A 275 -18.52 -10.26 -0.69
C PHE A 275 -17.90 -9.34 0.39
N LEU A 276 -17.94 -9.69 1.68
CA LEU A 276 -17.32 -8.86 2.73
C LEU A 276 -15.79 -8.88 2.65
N TYR A 277 -15.20 -10.00 2.22
CA TYR A 277 -13.75 -10.13 1.99
C TYR A 277 -13.26 -9.29 0.80
N GLU A 278 -14.18 -8.72 0.00
CA GLU A 278 -13.86 -7.82 -1.12
C GLU A 278 -13.81 -6.34 -0.70
N ILE A 279 -14.03 -6.03 0.59
CA ILE A 279 -14.05 -4.65 1.11
C ILE A 279 -12.65 -4.12 1.45
N VAL A 280 -11.89 -4.84 2.30
CA VAL A 280 -10.64 -4.33 2.90
C VAL A 280 -9.41 -4.60 2.03
N ALA A 281 -9.18 -5.86 1.62
CA ALA A 281 -8.05 -6.24 0.77
C ALA A 281 -8.52 -7.20 -0.32
N ASN A 282 -8.98 -6.65 -1.46
CA ASN A 282 -9.65 -7.42 -2.50
C ASN A 282 -8.64 -8.21 -3.35
N LYS A 283 -8.29 -9.41 -2.89
CA LYS A 283 -7.33 -10.30 -3.58
C LYS A 283 -7.87 -10.85 -4.94
N ARG A 284 -9.12 -10.57 -5.35
CA ARG A 284 -9.70 -10.97 -6.65
C ARG A 284 -9.28 -10.03 -7.80
N ASN A 285 -9.51 -8.73 -7.62
CA ASN A 285 -9.31 -7.72 -8.68
C ASN A 285 -8.69 -6.40 -8.19
N GLY A 286 -8.39 -6.27 -6.89
CA GLY A 286 -7.74 -5.10 -6.31
C GLY A 286 -8.63 -3.85 -6.30
N ILE A 287 -9.94 -3.99 -6.16
CA ILE A 287 -10.88 -2.89 -5.89
C ILE A 287 -11.35 -2.99 -4.44
N ASP A 288 -10.75 -2.20 -3.57
CA ASP A 288 -10.96 -2.21 -2.11
C ASP A 288 -10.79 -0.80 -1.53
N VAL A 289 -11.17 -0.65 -0.25
CA VAL A 289 -11.20 0.66 0.43
C VAL A 289 -9.83 1.21 0.82
N ASP A 290 -8.82 0.33 0.94
CA ASP A 290 -7.38 0.69 1.04
C ASP A 290 -7.01 1.69 -0.07
N LYS A 291 -7.24 1.27 -1.32
CA LYS A 291 -6.95 2.05 -2.52
C LYS A 291 -7.75 3.34 -2.58
N TRP A 292 -9.00 3.32 -2.12
CA TRP A 292 -9.85 4.52 -2.13
C TRP A 292 -9.35 5.60 -1.18
N ASP A 293 -8.80 5.23 -0.02
CA ASP A 293 -8.15 6.17 0.87
C ASP A 293 -6.83 6.66 0.28
N TYR A 294 -5.87 5.77 -0.02
CA TYR A 294 -4.53 6.25 -0.41
C TYR A 294 -4.53 6.96 -1.78
N PHE A 295 -5.40 6.61 -2.73
CA PHE A 295 -5.54 7.39 -3.97
C PHE A 295 -6.00 8.83 -3.69
N ALA A 296 -6.84 9.08 -2.68
CA ALA A 296 -7.26 10.41 -2.31
C ALA A 296 -6.22 11.13 -1.41
N ARG A 297 -5.66 10.41 -0.43
CA ARG A 297 -4.68 10.92 0.55
C ARG A 297 -3.33 11.21 -0.11
N ASP A 298 -2.74 10.27 -0.83
CA ASP A 298 -1.46 10.50 -1.50
C ASP A 298 -1.59 11.59 -2.55
N SER A 299 -2.69 11.62 -3.32
CA SER A 299 -2.93 12.68 -4.29
C SER A 299 -2.96 14.07 -3.65
N LEU A 300 -3.67 14.23 -2.52
CA LEU A 300 -3.70 15.46 -1.74
C LEU A 300 -2.30 15.88 -1.25
N TYR A 301 -1.55 14.96 -0.63
CA TYR A 301 -0.25 15.25 -0.01
C TYR A 301 0.91 15.35 -1.04
N LEU A 302 0.76 14.78 -2.24
CA LEU A 302 1.73 14.87 -3.35
C LEU A 302 1.43 16.02 -4.34
N GLY A 303 0.24 16.63 -4.29
CA GLY A 303 -0.21 17.60 -5.29
C GLY A 303 -0.51 16.97 -6.66
N ILE A 304 -1.03 15.74 -6.66
CA ILE A 304 -1.43 14.99 -7.86
C ILE A 304 -2.97 14.95 -7.92
N SER A 305 -3.56 14.91 -9.12
CA SER A 305 -5.02 14.83 -9.28
C SER A 305 -5.50 13.39 -9.15
N ASN A 306 -6.50 13.15 -8.30
CA ASN A 306 -7.29 11.91 -8.27
C ASN A 306 -8.64 12.11 -9.00
N PRO A 307 -8.81 11.59 -10.23
CA PRO A 307 -10.10 11.60 -10.93
C PRO A 307 -11.14 10.60 -10.38
N PHE A 308 -10.77 9.62 -9.56
CA PHE A 308 -11.69 8.57 -9.10
C PHE A 308 -12.64 9.03 -7.98
N ASP A 309 -13.94 8.88 -8.20
CA ASP A 309 -14.99 9.21 -7.23
C ASP A 309 -15.51 7.93 -6.53
N TRP A 310 -14.95 7.66 -5.35
CA TRP A 310 -15.40 6.60 -4.46
C TRP A 310 -16.80 6.84 -3.88
N ARG A 311 -17.21 8.10 -3.64
CA ARG A 311 -18.56 8.44 -3.13
C ARG A 311 -19.64 8.14 -4.19
N ARG A 312 -19.28 8.21 -5.47
CA ARG A 312 -20.09 7.74 -6.59
C ARG A 312 -20.05 6.23 -6.72
N TYR A 313 -18.89 5.57 -6.64
CA TYR A 313 -18.81 4.12 -6.65
C TYR A 313 -19.66 3.49 -5.53
N LEU A 314 -19.58 4.03 -4.31
CA LEU A 314 -20.42 3.65 -3.17
C LEU A 314 -21.92 3.69 -3.47
N LYS A 315 -22.42 4.62 -4.30
CA LYS A 315 -23.85 4.70 -4.67
C LYS A 315 -24.25 3.58 -5.63
N PHE A 316 -23.29 3.07 -6.41
CA PHE A 316 -23.50 2.09 -7.48
C PHE A 316 -23.04 0.66 -7.17
N ALA A 317 -22.29 0.44 -6.10
CA ALA A 317 -21.98 -0.90 -5.58
C ALA A 317 -23.28 -1.65 -5.18
N ARG A 318 -23.36 -2.93 -5.57
CA ARG A 318 -24.39 -3.92 -5.20
C ARG A 318 -23.70 -5.25 -4.96
N VAL A 319 -24.31 -6.14 -4.18
CA VAL A 319 -23.90 -7.56 -4.18
C VAL A 319 -24.82 -8.32 -5.12
N LEU A 320 -24.26 -9.15 -6.00
CA LEU A 320 -25.02 -10.07 -6.85
C LEU A 320 -24.38 -11.46 -6.77
N ASP A 321 -25.18 -12.49 -7.08
CA ASP A 321 -24.66 -13.83 -7.28
C ASP A 321 -23.92 -13.92 -8.61
N ALA A 322 -22.77 -14.58 -8.60
CA ALA A 322 -21.88 -14.74 -9.74
C ALA A 322 -21.36 -16.18 -9.80
N THR A 323 -20.70 -16.52 -10.90
CA THR A 323 -20.12 -17.84 -11.23
C THR A 323 -19.34 -18.54 -10.11
N ASP A 324 -18.84 -17.77 -9.16
CA ASP A 324 -17.92 -18.15 -8.11
C ASP A 324 -18.27 -17.48 -6.77
N GLY A 325 -19.56 -17.21 -6.53
CA GLY A 325 -20.13 -16.73 -5.27
C GLY A 325 -20.63 -15.28 -5.30
N MET A 326 -21.12 -14.81 -4.16
CA MET A 326 -21.66 -13.46 -3.97
C MET A 326 -20.56 -12.40 -4.05
N GLN A 327 -20.66 -11.46 -4.99
CA GLN A 327 -19.58 -10.51 -5.31
C GLN A 327 -20.07 -9.06 -5.31
N ILE A 328 -19.20 -8.12 -4.92
CA ILE A 328 -19.43 -6.67 -5.06
C ILE A 328 -19.35 -6.31 -6.54
N CYS A 329 -20.52 -6.24 -7.16
CA CYS A 329 -20.71 -5.81 -8.53
C CYS A 329 -20.93 -4.30 -8.60
N THR A 330 -20.50 -3.67 -9.70
CA THR A 330 -20.77 -2.24 -9.93
C THR A 330 -21.66 -2.01 -11.15
N ARG A 331 -22.06 -0.76 -11.32
CA ARG A 331 -22.98 -0.32 -12.37
C ARG A 331 -22.25 -0.21 -13.71
N ASP A 332 -22.85 -0.69 -14.80
CA ASP A 332 -22.29 -0.63 -16.17
C ASP A 332 -21.60 0.71 -16.52
N LYS A 333 -22.26 1.86 -16.31
CA LYS A 333 -21.76 3.20 -16.62
C LYS A 333 -20.55 3.66 -15.77
N GLU A 334 -20.15 2.90 -14.75
CA GLU A 334 -19.01 3.22 -13.87
C GLU A 334 -17.70 2.64 -14.38
N ILE A 335 -17.72 1.95 -15.54
CA ILE A 335 -16.54 1.51 -16.31
C ILE A 335 -15.46 2.59 -16.37
N THR A 336 -15.82 3.84 -16.73
CA THR A 336 -14.85 4.94 -16.85
C THR A 336 -14.25 5.30 -15.49
N ASN A 337 -15.08 5.42 -14.44
CA ASN A 337 -14.65 5.70 -13.06
C ASN A 337 -13.67 4.63 -12.55
N LEU A 338 -13.84 3.36 -12.95
CA LEU A 338 -12.87 2.30 -12.65
C LEU A 338 -11.57 2.42 -13.45
N TYR A 339 -11.61 2.75 -14.74
CA TYR A 339 -10.37 3.04 -15.48
C TYR A 339 -9.64 4.28 -14.95
N ASP A 340 -10.36 5.30 -14.48
CA ASP A 340 -9.81 6.47 -13.78
C ASP A 340 -9.14 6.06 -12.45
N MET A 341 -9.73 5.12 -11.71
CA MET A 341 -9.15 4.53 -10.50
C MET A 341 -7.79 3.87 -10.78
N PHE A 342 -7.73 2.96 -11.77
CA PHE A 342 -6.48 2.28 -12.12
C PHE A 342 -5.47 3.21 -12.83
N HIS A 343 -5.93 4.26 -13.52
CA HIS A 343 -5.07 5.33 -14.05
C HIS A 343 -4.46 6.18 -12.93
N THR A 344 -5.20 6.42 -11.84
CA THR A 344 -4.70 7.08 -10.63
C THR A 344 -3.58 6.25 -10.00
N ARG A 345 -3.81 4.93 -9.82
CA ARG A 345 -2.78 3.99 -9.37
C ARG A 345 -1.51 4.08 -10.23
N TYR A 346 -1.64 3.93 -11.54
CA TYR A 346 -0.54 4.02 -12.48
C TYR A 346 0.19 5.37 -12.39
N THR A 347 -0.55 6.47 -12.23
CA THR A 347 0.01 7.82 -12.14
C THR A 347 0.80 8.05 -10.85
N LEU A 348 0.27 7.62 -9.70
CA LEU A 348 0.95 7.70 -8.41
C LEU A 348 2.21 6.82 -8.39
N HIS A 349 2.10 5.58 -8.90
CA HIS A 349 3.26 4.70 -9.10
C HIS A 349 4.31 5.33 -10.03
N ARG A 350 3.92 5.90 -11.17
CA ARG A 350 4.87 6.44 -12.16
C ARG A 350 5.52 7.76 -11.73
N ARG A 351 4.78 8.63 -11.03
CA ARG A 351 5.26 9.96 -10.63
C ARG A 351 5.97 9.96 -9.27
N ALA A 352 5.37 9.34 -8.24
CA ALA A 352 5.82 9.47 -6.86
C ALA A 352 6.55 8.23 -6.34
N TYR A 353 5.87 7.10 -6.12
CA TYR A 353 6.50 5.92 -5.50
C TYR A 353 7.67 5.42 -6.36
N GLN A 354 7.43 5.33 -7.67
CA GLN A 354 8.36 5.01 -8.75
C GLN A 354 9.45 6.06 -9.03
N HIS A 355 9.47 7.20 -8.33
CA HIS A 355 10.34 8.32 -8.70
C HIS A 355 11.82 7.93 -8.60
N ARG A 356 12.63 8.31 -9.60
CA ARG A 356 14.06 7.97 -9.66
C ARG A 356 14.81 8.37 -8.40
N VAL A 357 14.58 9.60 -7.92
CA VAL A 357 15.26 10.10 -6.71
C VAL A 357 14.74 9.41 -5.46
N ASN A 358 13.45 9.03 -5.41
CA ASN A 358 12.93 8.22 -4.30
C ASN A 358 13.65 6.86 -4.24
N LYS A 359 13.71 6.13 -5.35
CA LYS A 359 14.37 4.82 -5.40
C LYS A 359 15.88 4.86 -5.14
N ILE A 360 16.55 5.99 -5.39
CA ILE A 360 17.91 6.27 -4.91
C ILE A 360 17.95 6.41 -3.39
N LEU A 361 17.07 7.24 -2.81
CA LEU A 361 17.00 7.47 -1.36
C LEU A 361 16.65 6.19 -0.59
N GLU A 362 15.75 5.37 -1.13
CA GLU A 362 15.43 4.04 -0.61
C GLU A 362 16.67 3.13 -0.61
N ALA A 363 17.43 3.05 -1.71
CA ALA A 363 18.66 2.26 -1.75
C ALA A 363 19.71 2.73 -0.73
N MET A 364 19.85 4.04 -0.53
CA MET A 364 20.77 4.61 0.46
C MET A 364 20.34 4.33 1.91
N ILE A 365 19.06 4.46 2.25
CA ILE A 365 18.60 4.17 3.62
C ILE A 365 18.60 2.66 3.91
N VAL A 366 18.32 1.80 2.92
CA VAL A 366 18.50 0.33 3.07
C VAL A 366 19.96 -0.01 3.37
N ASP A 367 20.91 0.53 2.59
CA ASP A 367 22.35 0.32 2.84
C ASP A 367 22.78 0.84 4.24
N ALA A 368 22.17 1.93 4.72
CA ALA A 368 22.40 2.46 6.07
C ALA A 368 21.78 1.58 7.17
N LEU A 369 20.55 1.08 6.99
CA LEU A 369 19.88 0.17 7.93
C LEU A 369 20.64 -1.16 8.03
N ILE A 370 21.14 -1.70 6.92
CA ILE A 370 22.01 -2.90 6.92
C ILE A 370 23.27 -2.63 7.74
N ALA A 371 23.93 -1.49 7.50
CA ALA A 371 25.13 -1.09 8.24
C ALA A 371 24.86 -0.77 9.74
N ALA A 372 23.60 -0.70 10.16
CA ALA A 372 23.19 -0.48 11.55
C ALA A 372 22.53 -1.72 12.21
N ASN A 373 22.25 -2.79 11.45
CA ASN A 373 21.38 -3.88 11.89
C ASN A 373 21.85 -4.51 13.20
N ASP A 374 23.11 -4.96 13.25
CA ASP A 374 23.68 -5.68 14.40
C ASP A 374 24.13 -4.75 15.54
N HIS A 375 23.71 -3.48 15.50
CA HIS A 375 24.18 -2.39 16.37
C HIS A 375 23.02 -1.60 16.99
N LEU A 376 21.89 -1.46 16.30
CA LEU A 376 20.63 -1.02 16.90
C LEU A 376 19.86 -2.20 17.49
N LEU A 377 19.67 -2.18 18.80
CA LEU A 377 18.95 -3.20 19.54
C LEU A 377 17.67 -2.65 20.19
N PHE A 378 16.62 -3.46 20.18
CA PHE A 378 15.28 -3.11 20.66
C PHE A 378 14.90 -4.08 21.78
N ALA A 379 14.42 -3.56 22.90
CA ALA A 379 13.93 -4.40 23.99
C ALA A 379 12.59 -5.05 23.60
N GLY A 380 12.62 -6.35 23.37
CA GLY A 380 11.45 -7.20 23.19
C GLY A 380 10.87 -7.69 24.52
N LYS A 381 10.12 -8.79 24.43
CA LYS A 381 9.49 -9.45 25.58
C LYS A 381 10.53 -9.83 26.64
N ASP A 382 10.15 -9.70 27.91
CA ASP A 382 10.98 -10.00 29.08
C ASP A 382 12.30 -9.21 29.12
N GLY A 383 12.40 -8.10 28.36
CA GLY A 383 13.61 -7.28 28.23
C GLY A 383 14.68 -7.86 27.30
N LYS A 384 14.39 -8.93 26.54
CA LYS A 384 15.33 -9.52 25.58
C LYS A 384 15.64 -8.51 24.47
N MET A 385 16.90 -8.13 24.32
CA MET A 385 17.33 -7.26 23.22
C MET A 385 17.38 -8.04 21.89
N THR A 386 16.71 -7.54 20.85
CA THR A 386 16.74 -8.09 19.48
C THR A 386 17.25 -7.04 18.49
N LYS A 387 17.86 -7.48 17.37
CA LYS A 387 18.35 -6.58 16.31
C LYS A 387 17.23 -6.21 15.33
N MET A 388 17.41 -5.20 14.48
CA MET A 388 16.34 -4.71 13.58
C MET A 388 15.68 -5.81 12.74
N SER A 389 16.45 -6.77 12.22
CA SER A 389 15.94 -7.89 11.43
C SER A 389 15.29 -9.03 12.25
N GLU A 390 15.51 -9.07 13.57
CA GLU A 390 14.93 -10.08 14.50
C GLU A 390 13.74 -9.51 15.28
N ALA A 391 13.54 -8.19 15.27
CA ALA A 391 12.40 -7.55 15.91
C ALA A 391 11.05 -8.08 15.37
N ILE A 392 10.99 -8.53 14.12
CA ILE A 392 9.79 -9.16 13.53
C ILE A 392 9.38 -10.49 14.18
N ASP A 393 10.29 -11.17 14.89
CA ASP A 393 9.95 -12.40 15.64
C ASP A 393 9.39 -12.09 17.04
N ASP A 394 9.40 -10.82 17.46
CA ASP A 394 8.95 -10.35 18.78
C ASP A 394 8.17 -9.04 18.64
N MET A 395 6.84 -9.13 18.62
CA MET A 395 5.97 -7.95 18.45
C MET A 395 6.16 -6.88 19.54
N GLU A 396 6.70 -7.22 20.73
CA GLU A 396 7.05 -6.19 21.71
C GLU A 396 8.29 -5.41 21.28
N ALA A 397 9.27 -6.02 20.61
CA ALA A 397 10.38 -5.30 19.97
C ALA A 397 9.88 -4.55 18.72
N TYR A 398 9.08 -5.19 17.87
CA TYR A 398 8.57 -4.59 16.64
C TYR A 398 7.69 -3.36 16.90
N SER A 399 6.95 -3.34 18.02
CA SER A 399 6.15 -2.18 18.45
C SER A 399 6.99 -0.89 18.60
N LYS A 400 8.29 -1.04 18.88
CA LYS A 400 9.25 0.06 19.08
C LYS A 400 10.00 0.44 17.79
N LEU A 401 9.93 -0.39 16.74
CA LEU A 401 10.66 -0.21 15.49
C LEU A 401 9.84 0.65 14.49
N THR A 402 10.30 1.87 14.23
CA THR A 402 9.61 2.93 13.46
C THR A 402 10.61 3.77 12.64
N ASP A 403 10.19 4.76 11.84
CA ASP A 403 11.09 5.66 11.07
C ASP A 403 12.14 6.36 11.97
N HIS A 404 11.91 6.43 13.29
CA HIS A 404 12.83 7.00 14.26
C HIS A 404 14.23 6.35 14.25
N VAL A 405 14.39 5.14 13.71
CA VAL A 405 15.72 4.51 13.53
C VAL A 405 16.70 5.38 12.76
N MET A 406 16.24 6.16 11.76
CA MET A 406 17.11 7.08 11.01
C MET A 406 17.64 8.21 11.91
N TRP A 407 16.83 8.68 12.87
CA TRP A 407 17.27 9.65 13.86
C TRP A 407 18.21 9.03 14.89
N MET A 408 17.89 7.82 15.39
CA MET A 408 18.75 7.08 16.33
C MET A 408 20.16 6.86 15.78
N ILE A 409 20.29 6.48 14.50
CA ILE A 409 21.59 6.36 13.82
C ILE A 409 22.26 7.73 13.68
N LEU A 410 21.51 8.76 13.25
CA LEU A 410 22.04 10.10 12.99
C LEU A 410 22.59 10.78 14.26
N THR A 411 21.95 10.59 15.41
CA THR A 411 22.39 11.19 16.69
C THR A 411 23.34 10.31 17.51
N SER A 412 23.54 9.04 17.14
CA SER A 412 24.38 8.13 17.93
C SER A 412 25.86 8.44 17.82
N THR A 413 26.55 8.47 18.97
CA THR A 413 28.00 8.60 19.10
C THR A 413 28.74 7.25 19.07
N ASP A 414 28.05 6.12 18.88
CA ASP A 414 28.73 4.82 18.73
C ASP A 414 29.49 4.77 17.39
N LYS A 415 30.77 4.39 17.47
CA LYS A 415 31.66 4.20 16.32
C LYS A 415 31.21 3.05 15.42
N LYS A 416 30.51 2.05 15.96
CA LYS A 416 29.92 0.97 15.16
C LYS A 416 28.91 1.48 14.13
N LEU A 417 28.22 2.57 14.45
CA LEU A 417 27.21 3.18 13.58
C LEU A 417 27.81 4.21 12.58
N ASP A 418 29.13 4.43 12.57
CA ASP A 418 29.78 5.45 11.72
C ASP A 418 29.41 5.31 10.23
N LYS A 419 29.43 4.09 9.68
CA LYS A 419 29.07 3.81 8.27
C LYS A 419 27.61 4.15 7.97
N ALA A 420 26.69 3.74 8.84
CA ALA A 420 25.27 4.03 8.70
C ALA A 420 24.96 5.52 8.85
N ARG A 421 25.59 6.16 9.84
CA ARG A 421 25.48 7.60 10.11
C ARG A 421 25.98 8.41 8.93
N GLN A 422 27.12 8.07 8.34
CA GLN A 422 27.64 8.71 7.12
C GLN A 422 26.67 8.62 5.93
N LEU A 423 26.03 7.46 5.70
CA LEU A 423 25.04 7.31 4.62
C LEU A 423 23.78 8.18 4.83
N ILE A 424 23.30 8.30 6.07
CA ILE A 424 22.19 9.20 6.41
C ILE A 424 22.62 10.67 6.29
N ASP A 425 23.83 11.00 6.72
CA ASP A 425 24.41 12.34 6.59
C ASP A 425 24.52 12.77 5.11
N ARG A 426 24.88 11.83 4.21
CA ARG A 426 24.84 12.01 2.74
C ARG A 426 23.42 12.27 2.23
N ILE A 427 22.41 11.50 2.68
CA ILE A 427 20.99 11.74 2.35
C ILE A 427 20.57 13.16 2.75
N MET A 428 20.86 13.56 3.98
CA MET A 428 20.50 14.89 4.53
C MET A 428 21.20 16.04 3.79
N LYS A 429 22.44 15.83 3.35
CA LYS A 429 23.24 16.81 2.58
C LYS A 429 22.98 16.76 1.06
N ARG A 430 22.08 15.88 0.61
CA ARG A 430 21.74 15.63 -0.81
C ARG A 430 22.89 15.10 -1.68
N ASP A 431 23.92 14.54 -1.07
CA ASP A 431 24.98 13.78 -1.74
C ASP A 431 24.48 12.35 -2.03
N LEU A 432 23.64 12.23 -3.05
CA LEU A 432 22.93 10.99 -3.38
C LEU A 432 23.72 10.06 -4.31
N TYR A 433 23.34 8.78 -4.36
CA TYR A 433 23.81 7.86 -5.40
C TYR A 433 23.40 8.40 -6.80
N ILE A 434 24.31 8.29 -7.77
CA ILE A 434 24.13 8.89 -9.11
C ILE A 434 23.41 7.91 -10.02
N CYS A 435 22.23 8.26 -10.55
CA CYS A 435 21.64 7.50 -11.65
C CYS A 435 22.40 7.79 -12.94
N VAL A 436 23.01 6.74 -13.50
CA VAL A 436 23.85 6.77 -14.68
C VAL A 436 23.00 6.78 -15.96
N GLY A 437 21.97 5.93 -15.99
CA GLY A 437 21.09 5.77 -17.14
C GLY A 437 19.81 5.02 -16.80
N GLN A 438 18.85 5.10 -17.73
CA GLN A 438 17.60 4.35 -17.65
C GLN A 438 17.10 3.94 -19.04
N THR A 439 16.35 2.84 -19.13
CA THR A 439 15.75 2.35 -20.38
C THR A 439 14.36 1.76 -20.13
N GLN A 440 13.53 1.73 -21.18
CA GLN A 440 12.22 1.08 -21.12
C GLN A 440 12.36 -0.35 -21.65
N LEU A 441 11.90 -1.33 -20.88
CA LEU A 441 11.85 -2.72 -21.33
C LEU A 441 10.65 -2.88 -22.29
N LYS A 442 10.89 -3.44 -23.48
CA LYS A 442 9.87 -3.65 -24.52
C LYS A 442 9.11 -4.95 -24.27
N LYS A 443 7.85 -5.01 -24.72
CA LYS A 443 6.98 -6.20 -24.67
C LYS A 443 7.09 -7.02 -25.96
N ASN A 444 6.98 -8.35 -25.87
CA ASN A 444 6.66 -9.16 -27.05
C ASN A 444 5.23 -8.90 -27.51
N VAL A 445 5.07 -8.46 -28.75
CA VAL A 445 3.80 -8.58 -29.45
C VAL A 445 3.77 -9.97 -30.09
N GLN A 446 2.96 -10.88 -29.54
CA GLN A 446 2.50 -12.04 -30.32
C GLN A 446 1.49 -11.51 -31.34
N SER A 447 1.97 -11.13 -32.52
CA SER A 447 1.12 -10.88 -33.67
C SER A 447 0.68 -12.23 -34.25
N ASN A 448 -0.63 -12.45 -34.38
CA ASN A 448 -1.18 -13.58 -35.14
C ASN A 448 -1.06 -13.35 -36.68
N GLU A 449 -0.04 -12.61 -37.10
CA GLU A 449 0.26 -12.24 -38.48
C GLU A 449 1.68 -12.72 -38.84
N THR A 450 1.91 -12.90 -40.14
CA THR A 450 2.96 -13.79 -40.67
C THR A 450 4.37 -13.37 -40.25
N PRO A 451 5.25 -14.30 -39.80
CA PRO A 451 6.56 -13.95 -39.23
C PRO A 451 7.56 -13.44 -40.26
N SER A 452 7.52 -12.13 -40.53
CA SER A 452 8.63 -11.40 -41.13
C SER A 452 9.84 -11.41 -40.18
N LYS A 453 11.01 -11.78 -40.69
CA LYS A 453 12.22 -11.99 -39.88
C LYS A 453 12.82 -10.66 -39.40
N LEU A 454 12.45 -10.20 -38.19
CA LEU A 454 13.29 -9.30 -37.38
C LEU A 454 12.88 -9.28 -35.89
N VAL A 455 13.26 -10.34 -35.18
CA VAL A 455 13.52 -10.43 -33.73
C VAL A 455 12.68 -9.51 -32.80
N SER A 456 11.46 -9.94 -32.49
CA SER A 456 10.82 -9.61 -31.20
C SER A 456 11.03 -10.79 -30.24
N GLN A 457 11.99 -10.66 -29.34
CA GLN A 457 12.21 -11.58 -28.23
C GLN A 457 11.79 -10.92 -26.92
N LEU A 458 11.21 -11.71 -26.01
CA LEU A 458 11.10 -11.30 -24.61
C LEU A 458 12.50 -11.26 -24.03
N ILE A 459 12.86 -10.10 -23.49
CA ILE A 459 13.94 -10.00 -22.53
C ILE A 459 13.25 -9.86 -21.16
N ASP A 460 12.84 -11.00 -20.59
CA ASP A 460 12.35 -11.04 -19.22
C ASP A 460 13.53 -10.96 -18.25
N ILE A 461 14.11 -9.77 -18.21
CA ILE A 461 15.29 -9.43 -17.43
C ILE A 461 14.90 -9.42 -15.96
N LYS A 462 15.49 -10.32 -15.17
CA LYS A 462 15.49 -10.16 -13.70
C LYS A 462 16.52 -9.10 -13.31
N LYS A 463 16.39 -8.55 -12.10
CA LYS A 463 17.34 -7.56 -11.59
C LYS A 463 18.75 -8.18 -11.53
N GLU A 464 18.82 -9.41 -11.06
CA GLU A 464 20.04 -10.20 -10.85
C GLU A 464 20.75 -10.47 -12.18
N ASP A 465 19.98 -10.86 -13.21
CA ASP A 465 20.49 -11.11 -14.56
C ASP A 465 21.07 -9.83 -15.18
N SER A 466 20.38 -8.69 -15.05
CA SER A 466 20.87 -7.41 -15.60
C SER A 466 22.04 -6.80 -14.82
N GLU A 467 22.04 -6.93 -13.48
CA GLU A 467 23.15 -6.52 -12.62
C GLU A 467 24.42 -7.30 -12.97
N ARG A 468 24.28 -8.61 -13.18
CA ARG A 468 25.35 -9.45 -13.70
C ARG A 468 25.77 -9.07 -15.11
N GLU A 469 24.85 -8.95 -16.08
CA GLU A 469 25.21 -8.66 -17.48
C GLU A 469 25.96 -7.32 -17.62
N ILE A 470 25.53 -6.28 -16.91
CA ILE A 470 26.19 -4.97 -16.93
C ILE A 470 27.58 -5.04 -16.26
N TYR A 471 27.75 -5.84 -15.20
CA TYR A 471 29.05 -6.08 -14.57
C TYR A 471 29.98 -6.95 -15.45
N ASP A 472 29.44 -7.98 -16.12
CA ASP A 472 30.17 -8.85 -17.04
C ASP A 472 30.65 -8.07 -18.30
N LEU A 473 30.01 -6.95 -18.66
CA LEU A 473 30.48 -6.02 -19.71
C LEU A 473 31.57 -5.08 -19.18
N LEU A 474 31.38 -4.46 -18.01
CA LEU A 474 32.38 -3.60 -17.36
C LEU A 474 33.77 -4.23 -17.23
N ASN A 475 33.81 -5.53 -16.93
CA ASN A 475 35.07 -6.27 -16.79
C ASN A 475 35.76 -6.60 -18.13
N ARG A 476 35.06 -6.50 -19.29
CA ARG A 476 35.65 -6.76 -20.62
C ARG A 476 36.51 -5.61 -21.10
N GLU A 477 36.03 -4.38 -20.93
CA GLU A 477 36.68 -3.21 -21.53
C GLU A 477 37.80 -2.61 -20.66
N ALA A 478 37.52 -2.27 -19.38
CA ALA A 478 38.56 -1.65 -18.54
C ALA A 478 38.33 -1.65 -17.01
N LYS A 479 39.22 -2.38 -16.32
CA LYS A 479 39.67 -2.20 -14.91
C LYS A 479 38.75 -2.74 -13.80
N GLU A 480 39.31 -3.71 -13.08
CA GLU A 480 38.86 -4.26 -11.78
C GLU A 480 38.89 -3.19 -10.66
N LYS A 481 38.04 -2.16 -10.74
CA LYS A 481 38.07 -0.98 -9.85
C LYS A 481 36.71 -0.49 -9.36
N ILE A 482 35.63 -1.15 -9.78
CA ILE A 482 34.27 -0.93 -9.30
C ILE A 482 33.83 -2.27 -8.70
N ALA A 483 33.36 -2.28 -7.45
CA ALA A 483 32.78 -3.50 -6.88
C ALA A 483 31.37 -3.74 -7.45
N PRO A 484 30.88 -4.99 -7.55
CA PRO A 484 29.47 -5.25 -7.88
C PRO A 484 28.53 -4.43 -6.99
N ASP A 485 28.80 -4.42 -5.68
CA ASP A 485 28.10 -3.67 -4.64
C ASP A 485 28.06 -2.14 -4.82
N ASP A 486 28.90 -1.54 -5.67
CA ASP A 486 28.84 -0.10 -6.01
C ASP A 486 27.76 0.21 -7.05
N ILE A 487 27.30 -0.80 -7.80
CA ILE A 487 26.26 -0.68 -8.82
C ILE A 487 24.91 -0.99 -8.18
N VAL A 488 23.88 -0.24 -8.55
CA VAL A 488 22.50 -0.48 -8.11
C VAL A 488 21.61 -0.52 -9.35
N VAL A 489 21.22 -1.73 -9.76
CA VAL A 489 20.19 -1.92 -10.79
C VAL A 489 18.82 -1.93 -10.13
N HIS A 490 17.89 -1.14 -10.68
CA HIS A 490 16.51 -1.04 -10.20
C HIS A 490 15.53 -1.17 -11.37
N ILE A 491 14.73 -2.22 -11.39
CA ILE A 491 13.63 -2.39 -12.35
C ILE A 491 12.35 -1.85 -11.73
N ALA A 492 11.95 -0.65 -12.16
CA ALA A 492 10.65 -0.09 -11.79
C ALA A 492 9.53 -0.74 -12.59
N SER A 493 8.39 -0.99 -11.95
CA SER A 493 7.17 -1.49 -12.59
C SER A 493 6.00 -0.57 -12.27
N TYR A 494 5.28 -0.16 -13.32
CA TYR A 494 4.08 0.67 -13.22
C TYR A 494 2.94 -0.10 -13.89
N SER A 495 1.84 -0.33 -13.18
CA SER A 495 0.73 -1.13 -13.71
C SER A 495 -0.63 -0.70 -13.19
N TYR A 496 -1.67 -1.14 -13.89
CA TYR A 496 -3.07 -1.06 -13.49
C TYR A 496 -3.43 -2.10 -12.40
N GLY A 497 -2.45 -2.61 -11.64
CA GLY A 497 -2.66 -3.53 -10.51
C GLY A 497 -2.48 -5.00 -10.88
N MET A 498 -3.06 -5.48 -11.97
CA MET A 498 -3.01 -6.89 -12.39
C MET A 498 -1.91 -7.20 -13.42
N GLY A 499 -0.79 -6.48 -13.34
CA GLY A 499 0.34 -6.61 -14.27
C GLY A 499 -0.05 -6.28 -15.71
N GLU A 500 0.19 -7.20 -16.64
CA GLU A 500 -0.18 -7.07 -18.05
C GLU A 500 -1.67 -7.23 -18.34
N LYS A 501 -2.47 -7.71 -17.37
CA LYS A 501 -3.91 -7.92 -17.53
C LYS A 501 -4.67 -6.61 -17.32
N ASP A 502 -5.77 -6.48 -18.05
CA ASP A 502 -6.80 -5.48 -17.77
C ASP A 502 -7.54 -5.86 -16.47
N PRO A 503 -7.47 -5.06 -15.40
CA PRO A 503 -8.13 -5.39 -14.14
C PRO A 503 -9.66 -5.30 -14.25
N VAL A 504 -10.18 -4.47 -15.17
CA VAL A 504 -11.63 -4.22 -15.30
C VAL A 504 -12.34 -5.41 -15.97
N GLU A 505 -11.60 -6.32 -16.61
CA GLU A 505 -12.11 -7.63 -17.04
C GLU A 505 -12.40 -8.60 -15.88
N HIS A 506 -11.85 -8.33 -14.69
CA HIS A 506 -12.04 -9.15 -13.48
C HIS A 506 -13.12 -8.56 -12.56
N VAL A 507 -13.97 -7.66 -13.10
CA VAL A 507 -15.07 -6.97 -12.43
C VAL A 507 -16.40 -7.41 -13.04
N LYS A 508 -17.36 -7.73 -12.19
CA LYS A 508 -18.74 -8.03 -12.60
C LYS A 508 -19.59 -6.75 -12.54
N PHE A 509 -20.37 -6.52 -13.59
CA PHE A 509 -21.20 -5.32 -13.76
C PHE A 509 -22.69 -5.67 -13.77
N TYR A 510 -23.60 -4.68 -13.70
CA TYR A 510 -25.05 -4.89 -13.90
C TYR A 510 -25.72 -3.84 -14.81
N PRO A 511 -26.65 -4.25 -15.72
CA PRO A 511 -27.34 -3.39 -16.69
C PRO A 511 -28.57 -2.67 -16.12
N LYS A 512 -29.22 -1.77 -16.89
CA LYS A 512 -30.33 -0.92 -16.36
C LYS A 512 -31.69 -1.61 -16.47
N SER A 513 -31.86 -2.37 -17.54
CA SER A 513 -32.98 -3.27 -17.78
C SER A 513 -33.17 -4.24 -16.62
N ASP A 514 -32.08 -4.77 -16.07
CA ASP A 514 -32.10 -5.77 -15.02
C ASP A 514 -30.94 -5.56 -14.01
N PRO A 515 -31.21 -4.99 -12.82
CA PRO A 515 -30.21 -4.84 -11.75
C PRO A 515 -29.97 -6.09 -10.88
N SER A 516 -30.41 -7.28 -11.32
CA SER A 516 -30.20 -8.57 -10.65
C SER A 516 -29.22 -9.49 -11.36
N VAL A 517 -28.97 -9.30 -12.66
CA VAL A 517 -28.02 -10.11 -13.44
C VAL A 517 -26.62 -9.50 -13.51
N THR A 518 -25.61 -10.36 -13.42
CA THR A 518 -24.21 -9.98 -13.68
C THR A 518 -23.87 -10.02 -15.17
N VAL A 519 -23.13 -9.03 -15.64
CA VAL A 519 -22.60 -8.93 -17.00
C VAL A 519 -21.11 -8.58 -16.96
N GLU A 520 -20.39 -8.91 -18.04
CA GLU A 520 -18.94 -8.74 -18.12
C GLU A 520 -18.60 -7.62 -19.10
N ILE A 521 -17.50 -6.90 -18.84
CA ILE A 521 -17.08 -5.72 -19.61
C ILE A 521 -17.00 -5.96 -21.14
N ARG A 522 -16.58 -7.17 -21.55
CA ARG A 522 -16.48 -7.61 -22.95
C ARG A 522 -17.84 -7.69 -23.69
N LYS A 523 -18.95 -7.66 -22.95
CA LYS A 523 -20.33 -7.60 -23.48
C LYS A 523 -20.92 -6.17 -23.43
N LEU A 524 -20.18 -5.21 -22.87
CA LEU A 524 -20.61 -3.82 -22.66
C LEU A 524 -19.81 -2.79 -23.47
N ILE A 525 -18.56 -3.10 -23.84
CA ILE A 525 -17.63 -2.18 -24.52
C ILE A 525 -17.18 -2.75 -25.85
N ASP A 526 -17.27 -1.94 -26.91
CA ASP A 526 -16.39 -2.04 -28.07
C ASP A 526 -15.05 -1.35 -27.74
N ARG A 527 -13.97 -2.14 -27.66
CA ARG A 527 -12.63 -1.66 -27.26
C ARG A 527 -12.00 -0.68 -28.25
N ASP A 528 -12.41 -0.69 -29.52
CA ASP A 528 -11.90 0.26 -30.52
C ASP A 528 -12.74 1.55 -30.58
N SER A 529 -13.90 1.58 -29.93
CA SER A 529 -14.77 2.76 -29.77
C SER A 529 -14.39 3.64 -28.56
N MET A 530 -13.71 3.07 -27.55
CA MET A 530 -13.27 3.82 -26.36
C MET A 530 -11.75 4.10 -26.37
N ALA A 531 -11.35 5.28 -25.87
CA ALA A 531 -9.95 5.70 -25.74
C ALA A 531 -9.22 5.01 -24.57
N LEU A 532 -9.25 3.68 -24.50
CA LEU A 532 -8.66 2.88 -23.42
C LEU A 532 -7.18 2.56 -23.66
N PRO A 533 -6.39 2.32 -22.60
CA PRO A 533 -5.02 1.83 -22.74
C PRO A 533 -4.95 0.49 -23.48
N ARG A 534 -4.02 0.36 -24.44
CA ARG A 534 -3.70 -0.91 -25.11
C ARG A 534 -2.63 -1.75 -24.36
N GLN A 535 -2.04 -1.19 -23.30
CA GLN A 535 -1.06 -1.82 -22.42
C GLN A 535 -1.35 -1.39 -20.98
N PHE A 536 -1.34 -2.34 -20.04
CA PHE A 536 -1.71 -2.14 -18.64
C PHE A 536 -0.53 -2.15 -17.67
N SER A 537 0.68 -2.39 -18.20
CA SER A 537 1.94 -2.47 -17.44
C SER A 537 3.10 -1.93 -18.27
N GLU A 538 4.07 -1.33 -17.56
CA GLU A 538 5.32 -0.77 -18.09
C GLU A 538 6.47 -1.10 -17.14
N ARG A 539 7.60 -1.58 -17.67
CA ARG A 539 8.84 -1.81 -16.91
C ARG A 539 9.96 -0.88 -17.37
N CYS A 540 10.63 -0.23 -16.43
CA CYS A 540 11.74 0.70 -16.68
C CYS A 540 12.95 0.32 -15.81
N LEU A 541 14.04 -0.09 -16.45
CA LEU A 541 15.30 -0.41 -15.78
C LEU A 541 16.12 0.87 -15.60
N ARG A 542 16.74 1.02 -14.43
CA ARG A 542 17.64 2.12 -14.08
C ARG A 542 18.94 1.56 -13.52
N VAL A 543 20.05 2.19 -13.87
CA VAL A 543 21.38 1.88 -13.32
C VAL A 543 21.85 3.09 -12.51
N CYS A 544 22.26 2.86 -11.27
CA CYS A 544 22.81 3.89 -10.39
C CYS A 544 24.17 3.45 -9.81
N MET A 545 24.96 4.41 -9.37
CA MET A 545 26.30 4.24 -8.78
C MET A 545 26.36 4.85 -7.39
N LYS A 546 26.88 4.10 -6.40
CA LYS A 546 26.98 4.54 -5.00
C LYS A 546 28.06 5.61 -4.78
N GLN A 547 29.12 5.53 -5.58
CA GLN A 547 30.24 6.46 -5.62
C GLN A 547 30.04 7.58 -6.66
N SER A 548 30.55 8.77 -6.36
CA SER A 548 30.46 9.98 -7.20
C SER A 548 31.68 10.20 -8.12
N ASN A 549 32.55 9.20 -8.27
CA ASN A 549 33.73 9.30 -9.14
C ASN A 549 33.31 9.38 -10.62
N ILE A 550 33.56 10.53 -11.24
CA ILE A 550 33.19 10.83 -12.64
C ILE A 550 33.71 9.77 -13.62
N GLN A 551 34.92 9.26 -13.41
CA GLN A 551 35.50 8.25 -14.30
C GLN A 551 34.81 6.89 -14.17
N CYS A 552 34.49 6.46 -12.93
CA CYS A 552 33.71 5.25 -12.71
C CYS A 552 32.28 5.37 -13.26
N VAL A 553 31.65 6.54 -13.12
CA VAL A 553 30.34 6.84 -13.71
C VAL A 553 30.39 6.79 -15.25
N SER A 554 31.50 7.18 -15.88
CA SER A 554 31.68 7.05 -17.34
C SER A 554 31.68 5.57 -17.77
N TRP A 555 32.48 4.72 -17.12
CA TRP A 555 32.55 3.28 -17.48
C TRP A 555 31.18 2.58 -17.32
N VAL A 556 30.44 2.86 -16.24
CA VAL A 556 29.09 2.29 -16.06
C VAL A 556 28.07 2.87 -17.05
N LYS A 557 28.30 4.09 -17.56
CA LYS A 557 27.47 4.67 -18.62
C LYS A 557 27.76 4.03 -19.98
N GLU A 558 29.04 3.80 -20.28
CA GLU A 558 29.51 3.13 -21.50
C GLU A 558 28.96 1.69 -21.54
N ALA A 559 29.20 0.87 -20.52
CA ALA A 559 28.70 -0.50 -20.43
C ALA A 559 27.15 -0.58 -20.38
N PHE A 560 26.45 0.40 -19.80
CA PHE A 560 24.98 0.44 -19.85
C PHE A 560 24.43 0.79 -21.24
N ILE A 561 25.15 1.59 -22.03
CA ILE A 561 24.79 1.88 -23.42
C ILE A 561 25.04 0.65 -24.29
N GLU A 562 26.22 0.01 -24.18
CA GLU A 562 26.52 -1.27 -24.84
C GLU A 562 25.45 -2.33 -24.52
N TRP A 563 25.14 -2.53 -23.23
CA TRP A 563 24.07 -3.42 -22.79
C TRP A 563 22.70 -3.05 -23.37
N CYS A 564 22.37 -1.77 -23.51
CA CYS A 564 21.12 -1.39 -24.16
C CYS A 564 21.12 -1.73 -25.65
N ASP A 565 22.23 -1.49 -26.36
CA ASP A 565 22.32 -1.70 -27.80
C ASP A 565 22.33 -3.21 -28.16
N ASP A 566 23.07 -4.03 -27.40
CA ASP A 566 23.04 -5.52 -27.45
C ASP A 566 21.62 -6.08 -27.28
N LYS A 567 20.83 -5.43 -26.43
CA LYS A 567 19.44 -5.81 -26.13
C LYS A 567 18.41 -5.11 -27.03
N ASN A 568 18.82 -4.29 -28.01
CA ASN A 568 17.94 -3.45 -28.84
C ASN A 568 16.96 -2.62 -27.98
N LEU A 569 17.47 -2.02 -26.90
CA LEU A 569 16.75 -1.13 -26.00
C LEU A 569 17.25 0.32 -26.19
N ARG A 570 16.38 1.31 -25.96
CA ARG A 570 16.78 2.72 -26.11
C ARG A 570 17.28 3.29 -24.79
N ALA A 571 18.59 3.29 -24.60
CA ALA A 571 19.25 4.00 -23.51
C ALA A 571 18.79 5.48 -23.46
N LYS A 572 18.59 5.98 -22.23
CA LYS A 572 18.40 7.40 -21.92
C LYS A 572 19.41 7.76 -20.82
N PRO A 573 20.08 8.92 -20.90
CA PRO A 573 20.99 9.35 -19.84
C PRO A 573 20.22 9.59 -18.53
N GLY A 574 20.89 9.40 -17.39
CA GLY A 574 20.45 9.97 -16.13
C GLY A 574 20.54 11.50 -16.17
N GLU A 575 19.58 12.20 -15.58
CA GLU A 575 19.53 13.67 -15.60
C GLU A 575 20.49 14.32 -14.60
N PHE A 576 21.26 13.53 -13.85
CA PHE A 576 22.50 13.99 -13.20
C PHE A 576 23.66 13.88 -14.19
N SER A 577 23.66 14.74 -15.21
CA SER A 577 24.83 14.92 -16.05
C SER A 577 25.95 15.53 -15.22
N ALA A 578 27.11 14.86 -15.14
CA ALA A 578 28.33 15.40 -14.54
C ALA A 578 28.98 16.52 -15.38
N ASP A 579 28.21 17.20 -16.23
CA ASP A 579 28.61 18.32 -17.10
C ASP A 579 28.75 19.63 -16.30
N MET A 580 29.49 19.57 -15.18
CA MET A 580 30.05 20.76 -14.53
C MET A 580 31.48 21.07 -14.98
N THR A 581 32.00 20.37 -16.01
CA THR A 581 33.19 20.77 -16.78
C THR A 581 33.11 20.33 -18.25
N LEU A 582 32.57 21.18 -19.14
CA LEU A 582 33.00 21.22 -20.54
C LEU A 582 32.68 22.59 -21.18
N THR A 583 33.71 23.41 -21.36
CA THR A 583 33.62 24.74 -21.96
C THR A 583 33.41 24.71 -23.47
N ASN A 584 32.49 25.54 -23.97
CA ASN A 584 32.36 26.04 -25.36
C ASN A 584 33.25 25.36 -26.43
N LYS A 585 32.69 24.37 -27.14
CA LYS A 585 32.99 24.14 -28.57
C LYS A 585 31.68 23.86 -29.33
N PRO A 586 31.56 24.28 -30.60
CA PRO A 586 30.30 24.25 -31.33
C PRO A 586 29.87 22.84 -31.71
N ARG A 587 28.56 22.62 -31.81
CA ARG A 587 28.00 21.41 -32.43
C ARG A 587 28.49 21.31 -33.87
N ARG A 588 28.92 20.12 -34.29
CA ARG A 588 29.03 19.80 -35.72
C ARG A 588 27.64 19.81 -36.36
N SER A 589 27.58 20.24 -37.61
CA SER A 589 26.40 20.24 -38.44
C SER A 589 26.17 18.86 -39.06
N ASP A 590 24.97 18.33 -38.92
CA ASP A 590 24.38 17.39 -39.87
C ASP A 590 23.21 18.10 -40.56
N GLU A 591 23.21 18.13 -41.89
CA GLU A 591 22.18 18.80 -42.68
C GLU A 591 20.93 17.93 -42.79
N MET A 592 19.79 18.39 -42.28
CA MET A 592 18.49 17.85 -42.66
C MET A 592 17.66 18.94 -43.33
N LYS A 593 17.57 18.87 -44.66
CA LYS A 593 16.88 19.86 -45.50
C LYS A 593 15.38 19.78 -45.27
N TRP A 594 14.76 20.91 -44.95
CA TRP A 594 13.32 21.11 -44.98
C TRP A 594 12.98 22.21 -45.98
N GLU A 595 12.31 21.86 -47.07
CA GLU A 595 11.98 22.82 -48.13
C GLU A 595 10.76 23.66 -47.72
N ALA A 596 10.99 24.97 -47.51
CA ALA A 596 9.96 25.90 -47.06
C ALA A 596 9.14 26.46 -48.23
N GLY A 597 8.06 25.76 -48.60
CA GLY A 597 7.03 26.29 -49.51
C GLY A 597 6.33 27.52 -48.90
N ARG A 598 6.70 28.74 -49.34
CA ARG A 598 6.06 29.98 -48.89
C ARG A 598 4.72 30.20 -49.61
N ALA A 599 3.65 30.39 -48.84
CA ALA A 599 2.42 31.03 -49.29
C ALA A 599 2.11 32.20 -48.34
N SER A 600 2.35 33.43 -48.79
CA SER A 600 2.16 34.63 -47.96
C SER A 600 0.68 34.97 -47.77
N ARG A 601 0.32 35.38 -46.55
CA ARG A 601 -0.77 36.34 -46.31
C ARG A 601 -0.31 37.39 -45.32
N GLN A 602 -0.38 38.65 -45.73
CA GLN A 602 -0.24 39.78 -44.82
C GLN A 602 -1.48 39.88 -43.92
N LEU A 603 -1.28 40.44 -42.73
CA LEU A 603 -2.30 41.14 -41.97
C LEU A 603 -1.74 42.53 -41.71
N ASP A 604 -2.26 43.53 -42.42
CA ASP A 604 -1.85 44.92 -42.23
C ASP A 604 -2.44 45.45 -40.92
N TYR A 605 -1.68 46.29 -40.22
CA TYR A 605 -1.99 46.73 -38.85
C TYR A 605 -2.15 48.25 -38.85
N ASP A 606 -3.37 48.71 -39.05
CA ASP A 606 -3.66 50.14 -39.21
C ASP A 606 -4.03 50.82 -37.88
N SER A 607 -3.64 52.09 -37.74
CA SER A 607 -3.66 52.80 -36.45
C SER A 607 -4.51 54.06 -36.49
N THR A 608 -5.31 54.31 -35.45
CA THR A 608 -5.42 55.59 -34.70
C THR A 608 -6.48 55.50 -33.57
N PRO A 609 -6.52 56.42 -32.57
CA PRO A 609 -6.88 56.03 -31.20
C PRO A 609 -8.02 56.83 -30.53
N LEU A 610 -8.13 56.64 -29.20
CA LEU A 610 -8.81 57.47 -28.18
C LEU A 610 -10.34 57.34 -28.01
N SER A 611 -10.74 56.79 -26.86
CA SER A 611 -11.32 57.62 -25.79
C SER A 611 -11.13 56.97 -24.41
N ARG A 612 -11.32 57.74 -23.33
CA ARG A 612 -11.25 57.24 -21.94
C ARG A 612 -12.64 56.82 -21.49
N ASN A 613 -12.72 55.80 -20.64
CA ASN A 613 -13.36 56.01 -19.34
C ASN A 613 -12.83 55.05 -18.28
N SER A 614 -12.83 55.53 -17.04
CA SER A 614 -12.32 54.82 -15.87
C SER A 614 -13.46 54.27 -15.03
N GLN A 615 -13.35 53.02 -14.59
CA GLN A 615 -13.78 52.69 -13.24
C GLN A 615 -12.94 51.53 -12.70
N THR A 616 -12.33 51.79 -11.55
CA THR A 616 -11.73 50.77 -10.68
C THR A 616 -12.84 50.12 -9.86
N ASP A 617 -12.72 48.82 -9.61
CA ASP A 617 -13.08 48.30 -8.29
C ASP A 617 -12.15 47.14 -7.92
N SER A 618 -11.78 47.08 -6.66
CA SER A 618 -10.84 46.12 -6.09
C SER A 618 -11.47 45.50 -4.85
N TYR A 619 -11.52 44.17 -4.78
CA TYR A 619 -11.81 43.46 -3.54
C TYR A 619 -10.77 42.37 -3.28
N GLN A 620 -10.59 42.09 -1.98
CA GLN A 620 -9.55 41.24 -1.40
C GLN A 620 -10.02 39.78 -1.28
#